data_AF-A0A0F9HCM1-F1
#
_entry.id   AF-A0A0F9HCM1-F1
#
_cell.length_a   1.000
_cell.length_b   1.000
_cell.length_c   1.000
_cell.angle_alpha   90.00
_cell.angle_beta   90.00
_cell.angle_gamma   90.00
#
_symmetry.space_group_name_H-M   'P 1'
#
loop_
_entity.id
_entity.type
_entity.pdbx_description
1 polymer ?
#
loop_
_entity_poly.entity_id
_entity_poly.type
_entity_poly.pdbx_seq_one_letter_code
_entity_poly.pdbx_strand_id
1 'polypeptide(L)'
;MAHILKLAQRQAAGTVLITDLESGPYEQTRDTVMCKHCQKHWVPQPGSGKQRGYCMRCRGVTCGKEACETDCVPWELAIEIMEARGRVDRNIAAIRS
;
A
#
# COMPACT_ATOMS: atom_id res chain seq x y z
N MET A 1 18.36 -31.50 -2.84
CA MET A 1 18.29 -30.26 -2.03
C MET A 1 18.09 -29.09 -2.97
N ALA A 2 16.84 -28.72 -3.27
CA ALA A 2 16.53 -27.63 -4.20
C ALA A 2 16.00 -26.42 -3.42
N HIS A 3 16.92 -25.57 -2.95
CA HIS A 3 16.59 -24.23 -2.47
C HIS A 3 16.43 -23.32 -3.69
N ILE A 4 15.22 -23.27 -4.26
CA ILE A 4 14.88 -22.36 -5.36
C ILE A 4 13.90 -21.31 -4.83
N LEU A 5 14.43 -20.10 -4.64
CA LEU A 5 13.76 -18.79 -4.71
C LEU A 5 12.42 -18.65 -3.98
N LYS A 6 12.46 -18.53 -2.64
CA LYS A 6 11.49 -17.64 -1.96
C LYS A 6 11.87 -16.22 -2.34
N LEU A 7 11.33 -15.71 -3.45
CA LEU A 7 11.30 -14.27 -3.72
C LEU A 7 10.82 -13.59 -2.44
N ALA A 8 11.69 -12.76 -1.84
CA ALA A 8 11.42 -12.05 -0.61
C ALA A 8 10.10 -11.29 -0.78
N GLN A 9 9.06 -11.79 -0.12
CA GLN A 9 7.74 -11.21 -0.18
C GLN A 9 7.85 -9.82 0.46
N ARG A 10 7.91 -8.77 -0.37
CA ARG A 10 8.09 -7.37 0.09
C ARG A 10 6.94 -6.87 0.96
N GLN A 11 5.83 -7.61 1.01
CA GLN A 11 4.62 -7.24 1.71
C GLN A 11 4.44 -8.20 2.87
N ALA A 12 4.17 -7.67 4.06
CA ALA A 12 3.71 -8.50 5.15
C ALA A 12 2.41 -9.22 4.74
N ALA A 13 2.20 -10.45 5.22
CA ALA A 13 0.98 -11.22 5.02
C ALA A 13 0.01 -10.84 6.13
N GLY A 14 -1.33 -10.45 5.94
CA GLY A 14 -2.63 -10.16 6.76
C GLY A 14 -4.09 -10.56 6.32
N THR A 15 -4.99 -11.07 7.20
CA THR A 15 -6.27 -11.73 6.83
C THR A 15 -7.30 -10.73 6.35
N VAL A 16 -7.56 -10.71 5.05
CA VAL A 16 -8.53 -9.80 4.45
C VAL A 16 -9.66 -10.61 3.84
N LEU A 17 -10.89 -10.28 4.25
CA LEU A 17 -12.08 -10.66 3.52
C LEU A 17 -12.29 -9.63 2.40
N ILE A 18 -12.24 -10.07 1.14
CA ILE A 18 -12.53 -9.20 -0.01
C ILE A 18 -13.88 -9.63 -0.55
N THR A 19 -14.85 -8.72 -0.50
CA THR A 19 -16.21 -8.96 -0.97
C THR A 19 -16.36 -8.28 -2.32
N ASP A 20 -16.57 -9.06 -3.36
CA ASP A 20 -16.96 -8.58 -4.69
C ASP A 20 -18.47 -8.85 -4.91
N LEU A 21 -19.12 -7.98 -5.68
CA LEU A 21 -20.57 -8.00 -5.91
C LEU A 21 -21.01 -9.18 -6.80
N GLU A 22 -20.15 -9.66 -7.70
CA GLU A 22 -20.46 -10.79 -8.59
C GLU A 22 -20.01 -12.14 -8.04
N SER A 23 -18.85 -12.18 -7.37
CA SER A 23 -18.21 -13.43 -6.94
C SER A 23 -18.42 -13.81 -5.47
N GLY A 24 -19.11 -12.95 -4.70
CA GLY A 24 -19.36 -13.15 -3.28
C GLY A 24 -18.11 -12.92 -2.41
N PRO A 25 -18.23 -13.01 -1.07
CA PRO A 25 -17.09 -12.87 -0.18
C PRO A 25 -16.12 -14.05 -0.36
N TYR A 26 -14.87 -13.75 -0.70
CA TYR A 26 -13.79 -14.73 -0.56
C TYR A 26 -12.83 -14.31 0.56
N GLU A 27 -12.40 -15.30 1.34
CA GLU A 27 -11.52 -15.10 2.50
C GLU A 27 -10.07 -15.33 2.07
N GLN A 28 -9.22 -14.30 2.17
CA GLN A 28 -7.78 -14.46 2.05
C GLN A 28 -7.13 -14.32 3.42
N THR A 29 -6.71 -15.45 4.00
CA THR A 29 -5.92 -15.47 5.24
C THR A 29 -4.51 -14.97 4.96
N ARG A 30 -4.08 -13.96 5.71
CA ARG A 30 -2.68 -13.53 5.75
C ARG A 30 -2.44 -13.02 7.26
N ASP A 31 -1.29 -12.63 7.81
CA ASP A 31 -1.07 -12.07 9.20
C ASP A 31 -0.98 -10.48 9.56
N THR A 32 -0.79 -9.55 8.62
CA THR A 32 -0.47 -8.11 8.44
C THR A 32 -0.64 -7.67 6.94
N VAL A 33 -1.56 -6.78 6.56
CA VAL A 33 -1.68 -6.26 5.18
C VAL A 33 -0.94 -4.93 5.01
N MET A 34 -0.66 -4.56 3.76
CA MET A 34 0.01 -3.30 3.41
C MET A 34 -0.78 -2.48 2.39
N CYS A 35 -0.95 -1.18 2.67
CA CYS A 35 -1.61 -0.23 1.78
C CYS A 35 -0.77 0.00 0.53
N LYS A 36 -1.38 -0.12 -0.64
CA LYS A 36 -0.68 0.14 -1.90
C LYS A 36 -0.31 1.62 -2.12
N HIS A 37 -1.00 2.56 -1.46
CA HIS A 37 -0.74 4.00 -1.63
C HIS A 37 0.36 4.54 -0.71
N CYS A 38 0.39 4.12 0.56
CA CYS A 38 1.28 4.71 1.56
C CYS A 38 2.16 3.69 2.28
N GLN A 39 2.13 2.42 1.88
CA GLN A 39 2.87 1.31 2.51
C GLN A 39 2.60 1.13 4.01
N LYS A 40 1.54 1.74 4.55
CA LYS A 40 1.11 1.50 5.94
C LYS A 40 0.78 0.02 6.08
N HIS A 41 1.35 -0.60 7.11
CA HIS A 41 1.05 -1.96 7.50
C HIS A 41 -0.02 -1.98 8.60
N TRP A 42 -0.88 -3.00 8.60
CA TRP A 42 -1.80 -3.26 9.70
C TRP A 42 -2.14 -4.74 9.79
N VAL A 43 -2.39 -5.22 11.00
CA VAL A 43 -2.97 -6.54 11.22
C VAL A 43 -4.50 -6.44 11.11
N PRO A 44 -5.14 -7.24 10.25
CA PRO A 44 -6.59 -7.34 10.26
C PRO A 44 -7.05 -8.01 11.55
N GLN A 45 -8.05 -7.41 12.19
CA GLN A 45 -8.67 -7.96 13.39
C GLN A 45 -10.10 -8.39 13.03
N PRO A 46 -10.37 -9.72 12.97
CA PRO A 46 -11.72 -10.23 12.79
C PRO A 46 -12.69 -9.65 13.83
N GLY A 47 -13.92 -9.33 13.41
CA GLY A 47 -14.92 -8.72 14.29
C GLY A 47 -14.70 -7.24 14.63
N SER A 48 -13.65 -6.59 14.11
CA SER A 48 -13.38 -5.16 14.41
C SER A 48 -14.36 -4.17 13.78
N GLY A 49 -15.19 -4.61 12.82
CA GLY A 49 -16.12 -3.76 12.06
C GLY A 49 -15.44 -2.73 11.14
N LYS A 50 -14.10 -2.67 11.13
CA LYS A 50 -13.35 -1.67 10.35
C LYS A 50 -13.33 -2.07 8.87
N GLN A 51 -14.07 -1.33 8.06
CA GLN A 51 -13.97 -1.41 6.61
C GLN A 51 -12.77 -0.59 6.12
N ARG A 52 -12.06 -1.12 5.12
CA ARG A 52 -10.99 -0.42 4.42
C ARG A 52 -11.22 -0.54 2.92
N GLY A 53 -10.71 0.41 2.16
CA GLY A 53 -10.91 0.46 0.73
C GLY A 53 -10.08 -0.55 -0.06
N TYR A 54 -10.40 -0.61 -1.34
CA TYR A 54 -9.65 -1.32 -2.36
C TYR A 54 -9.46 -0.38 -3.56
N CYS A 55 -8.21 -0.12 -3.94
CA CYS A 55 -7.92 0.74 -5.08
C CYS A 55 -7.90 -0.09 -6.37
N MET A 56 -8.77 0.24 -7.32
CA MET A 56 -8.84 -0.44 -8.62
C MET A 56 -7.62 -0.14 -9.53
N ARG A 57 -6.99 1.03 -9.39
CA ARG A 57 -5.74 1.36 -10.10
C ARG A 57 -4.55 0.54 -9.60
N CYS A 58 -4.34 0.55 -8.28
CA CYS A 58 -3.23 -0.15 -7.63
C CYS A 58 -3.49 -1.66 -7.42
N ARG A 59 -4.72 -2.12 -7.70
CA ARG A 59 -5.21 -3.50 -7.54
C ARG A 59 -4.85 -4.08 -6.18
N GLY A 60 -5.26 -3.39 -5.12
CA GLY A 60 -4.99 -3.84 -3.76
C GLY A 60 -5.64 -2.99 -2.69
N VAL A 61 -5.56 -3.50 -1.46
CA VAL A 61 -6.15 -2.85 -0.29
C VAL A 61 -5.49 -1.52 0.03
N THR A 62 -6.31 -0.59 0.51
CA THR A 62 -5.88 0.71 1.02
C THR A 62 -6.00 0.75 2.54
N CYS A 63 -5.39 1.74 3.17
CA CYS A 63 -5.44 1.87 4.63
C CYS A 63 -6.72 2.53 5.15
N GLY A 64 -7.65 3.01 4.31
CA GLY A 64 -8.87 3.69 4.75
C GLY A 64 -8.66 5.13 5.25
N LYS A 65 -7.48 5.73 5.04
CA LYS A 65 -7.28 7.16 5.30
C LYS A 65 -7.84 7.94 4.12
N GLU A 66 -8.51 9.06 4.39
CA GLU A 66 -9.05 9.94 3.35
C GLU A 66 -8.03 10.26 2.25
N ALA A 67 -6.81 10.66 2.61
CA ALA A 67 -5.74 10.93 1.64
C ALA A 67 -5.39 9.73 0.73
N CYS A 68 -5.60 8.49 1.17
CA CYS A 68 -5.42 7.29 0.35
C CYS A 68 -6.69 6.86 -0.39
N GLU A 69 -7.88 7.30 0.02
CA GLU A 69 -9.13 6.97 -0.68
C GLU A 69 -9.47 8.01 -1.76
N THR A 70 -9.05 9.26 -1.57
CA THR A 70 -9.31 10.37 -2.50
C THR A 70 -8.32 10.40 -3.65
N ASP A 71 -7.02 10.30 -3.36
CA ASP A 71 -5.96 10.40 -4.36
C ASP A 71 -5.13 9.12 -4.46
N CYS A 72 -5.00 8.63 -5.69
CA CYS A 72 -4.18 7.46 -6.01
C CYS A 72 -2.89 7.90 -6.70
N VAL A 73 -1.78 7.90 -5.95
CA VAL A 73 -0.42 8.00 -6.48
C VAL A 73 0.28 6.67 -6.24
N PRO A 74 0.71 5.94 -7.29
CA PRO A 74 1.53 4.74 -7.12
C PRO A 74 2.74 5.05 -6.25
N TRP A 75 3.06 4.14 -5.31
CA TRP A 75 4.09 4.43 -4.31
C TRP A 75 5.47 4.73 -4.91
N GLU A 76 5.85 4.08 -6.00
CA GLU A 76 7.10 4.36 -6.71
C GLU A 76 7.13 5.80 -7.23
N LEU A 77 6.05 6.26 -7.87
CA LEU A 77 5.91 7.65 -8.30
C LEU A 77 5.90 8.62 -7.10
N ALA A 78 5.27 8.24 -5.99
CA ALA A 78 5.30 9.05 -4.77
C ALA A 78 6.73 9.23 -4.24
N ILE A 79 7.54 8.16 -4.25
CA ILE A 79 8.96 8.24 -3.89
C ILE A 79 9.70 9.17 -4.86
N GLU A 80 9.53 8.99 -6.18
CA GLU A 80 10.19 9.82 -7.19
C GLU A 80 9.89 11.32 -7.01
N ILE A 81 8.63 11.67 -6.71
CA ILE A 81 8.22 13.05 -6.44
C ILE A 81 8.92 13.59 -5.19
N MET A 82 9.01 12.79 -4.12
CA MET A 82 9.69 13.20 -2.88
C MET A 82 11.20 13.39 -3.10
N GLU A 83 11.84 12.47 -3.82
CA GLU A 83 13.26 12.57 -4.16
C GLU A 83 13.55 13.75 -5.10
N ALA A 84 12.67 14.01 -6.06
CA ALA A 84 12.78 15.15 -6.95
C ALA A 84 12.67 16.49 -6.20
N ARG A 85 11.76 16.59 -5.22
CA ARG A 85 11.66 17.77 -4.35
C ARG A 85 12.96 18.03 -3.58
N GLY A 86 13.56 16.98 -3.02
CA GLY A 86 14.85 17.10 -2.35
C GLY A 86 15.99 17.59 -3.27
N ARG A 87 15.92 17.32 -4.58
CA ARG A 87 16.85 17.91 -5.56
C ARG A 87 16.62 19.40 -5.76
N VAL A 88 15.37 19.83 -5.88
CA VAL A 88 15.00 21.25 -6.05
C VAL A 88 15.41 22.06 -4.83
N ASP A 89 15.13 21.58 -3.62
CA ASP A 89 15.48 22.28 -2.38
C ASP A 89 16.99 22.51 -2.24
N ARG A 90 17.79 21.50 -2.58
CA ARG A 90 19.27 21.61 -2.63
C ARG A 90 19.75 22.63 -3.66
N ASN A 91 19.16 22.62 -4.85
CA ASN A 91 19.53 23.57 -5.90
C ASN A 91 19.14 25.01 -5.52
N ILE A 92 17.97 25.21 -4.92
CA ILE A 92 17.54 26.52 -4.41
C ILE A 92 18.48 27.01 -3.31
N ALA A 93 18.87 26.13 -2.38
CA ALA A 93 19.82 26.48 -1.33
C ALA A 93 21.19 26.89 -1.92
N ALA A 94 21.69 26.17 -2.93
CA ALA A 94 22.94 26.48 -3.61
C ALA A 94 22.90 27.77 -4.45
N ILE A 95 21.75 28.14 -5.01
CA ILE A 95 21.57 29.43 -5.72
C ILE A 95 21.51 30.61 -4.73
N ARG A 96 21.06 30.37 -3.50
CA ARG A 96 20.89 31.39 -2.46
C ARG A 96 22.14 31.59 -1.59
N SER A 97 23.15 30.73 -1.70
CA SER A 97 24.47 30.86 -1.07
C SER A 97 25.44 31.59 -1.97
#